data_AF-A0A099KAU5-F1
#
_entry.id   AF-A0A099KAU5-F1
#
_cell.length_a   1.000
_cell.length_b   1.000
_cell.length_c   1.000
_cell.angle_alpha   90.00
_cell.angle_beta   90.00
_cell.angle_gamma   90.00
#
_symmetry.space_group_name_H-M   'P 1'
#
loop_
_entity.id
_entity.type
_entity.pdbx_description
1 polymer ?
#
loop_
_entity_poly.entity_id
_entity_poly.type
_entity_poly.pdbx_seq_one_letter_code
_entity_poly.pdbx_strand_id
1 'polypeptide(L)' 'MDNWLAIFMIVITVVIIIGNFSTFQKSTKQKMRKKSLNDREETLPRSNKSAHKMEPIEKNKP' A
#
# COMPACT_ATOMS: atom_id res chain seq x y z
N MET A 1 38.78 27.11 -15.55
CA MET A 1 38.75 26.09 -14.48
C MET A 1 37.47 26.30 -13.67
N ASP A 2 36.31 26.33 -14.34
CA ASP A 2 35.13 27.04 -13.80
C ASP A 2 33.86 26.18 -13.73
N ASN A 3 33.95 24.92 -14.19
CA ASN A 3 32.81 24.01 -14.22
C ASN A 3 32.85 22.95 -13.11
N TRP A 4 33.92 22.90 -12.31
CA TRP A 4 34.05 21.91 -11.25
C TRP A 4 32.97 22.07 -10.17
N LEU A 5 32.61 23.31 -9.83
CA LEU A 5 31.53 23.60 -8.88
C LEU A 5 30.16 23.14 -9.41
N ALA A 6 29.87 23.39 -10.70
CA ALA A 6 28.62 22.98 -11.32
C ALA A 6 28.48 21.45 -11.36
N ILE A 7 29.56 20.74 -11.71
CA ILE A 7 29.61 19.27 -11.70
C ILE A 7 29.39 18.75 -10.27
N PHE A 8 30.03 19.35 -9.27
CA PHE A 8 29.88 18.95 -7.88
C PHE A 8 28.43 19.08 -7.36
N MET A 9 27.76 20.20 -7.69
CA MET A 9 26.36 20.41 -7.32
C MET A 9 25.43 19.36 -7.95
N ILE A 10 25.63 19.03 -9.23
CA ILE A 10 24.84 18.00 -9.92
C ILE A 10 25.02 16.63 -9.23
N VAL A 11 26.26 16.27 -8.89
CA VAL A 11 26.54 15.00 -8.21
C VAL A 11 25.86 14.93 -6.85
N ILE A 12 25.91 16.01 -6.05
CA ILE A 12 25.23 16.06 -4.75
C ILE A 12 23.71 15.90 -4.91
N THR A 13 23.10 16.61 -5.85
CA THR A 13 21.66 16.51 -6.09
C THR A 13 21.25 15.10 -6.48
N VAL A 14 22.01 14.44 -7.36
CA VAL A 14 21.76 13.05 -7.78
C VAL A 14 21.92 12.09 -6.60
N VAL A 15 22.95 12.26 -5.76
CA VAL A 15 23.16 11.42 -4.56
C VAL A 15 22.02 11.59 -3.55
N ILE A 16 21.50 12.80 -3.33
CA ILE A 16 20.36 13.04 -2.44
C ILE A 16 19.09 12.38 -2.98
N ILE A 17 18.82 12.52 -4.29
CA ILE A 17 17.66 11.90 -4.93
C ILE A 17 17.77 10.37 -4.84
N ILE A 18 18.91 9.78 -5.20
CA ILE A 18 19.12 8.32 -5.13
C ILE A 18 19.09 7.82 -3.68
N GLY A 19 19.71 8.55 -2.75
CA GLY A 19 19.71 8.23 -1.32
C GLY A 19 18.30 8.22 -0.74
N ASN A 20 17.49 9.22 -1.07
CA ASN A 20 16.08 9.27 -0.70
C ASN A 20 15.26 8.19 -1.44
N PHE A 21 15.55 7.93 -2.71
CA PHE A 21 14.90 6.88 -3.50
C PHE A 21 15.19 5.47 -2.94
N SER A 22 16.38 5.25 -2.39
CA SER A 22 16.73 4.01 -1.67
C SER A 22 15.84 3.79 -0.44
N THR A 23 15.50 4.85 0.29
CA THR A 23 14.50 4.78 1.37
C THR A 23 13.07 4.57 0.87
N PHE A 24 12.71 5.07 -0.32
CA PHE A 24 11.41 4.77 -0.94
C PHE A 24 11.23 3.28 -1.25
N GLN A 25 12.29 2.57 -1.68
CA GLN A 25 12.24 1.11 -1.84
C GLN A 25 11.95 0.37 -0.52
N LYS A 26 12.29 0.96 0.64
CA LYS A 26 12.04 0.33 1.94
C LYS A 26 10.55 0.29 2.27
N SER A 27 9.76 1.27 1.80
CA SER A 27 8.31 1.30 1.94
C SER A 27 7.61 0.33 0.96
N THR A 28 8.13 0.16 -0.25
CA THR A 28 7.52 -0.72 -1.27
C THR A 28 7.74 -2.21 -1.02
N LYS A 29 8.75 -2.59 -0.24
CA LYS A 29 8.98 -3.98 0.19
C LYS A 29 7.87 -4.50 1.11
N GLN A 30 7.09 -3.61 1.73
CA GLN A 30 5.92 -4.00 2.49
C GLN A 30 4.77 -4.32 1.52
N LYS A 31 4.66 -5.61 1.17
CA LYS A 31 3.61 -6.11 0.27
C LYS A 31 2.24 -5.70 0.79
N MET A 32 1.52 -4.88 0.02
CA MET A 32 0.11 -4.57 0.27
C MET A 32 -0.66 -5.87 0.47
N ARG A 33 -1.34 -5.99 1.62
CA ARG A 33 -2.02 -7.22 2.02
C ARG A 33 -3.19 -7.47 1.07
N LYS A 34 -3.22 -8.62 0.39
CA LYS A 34 -4.25 -8.95 -0.63
C LYS A 34 -5.70 -9.00 -0.09
N LYS A 35 -5.87 -9.13 1.21
CA LYS A 35 -7.16 -9.25 1.90
C LYS A 35 -7.22 -8.16 2.98
N SER A 36 -8.35 -7.56 3.34
CA SER A 36 -8.43 -6.61 4.47
C SER A 36 -8.43 -7.32 5.82
N LEU A 37 -7.93 -6.68 6.89
CA LEU A 37 -7.90 -7.26 8.25
C LEU A 37 -9.27 -7.79 8.69
N ASN A 38 -10.33 -7.08 8.26
CA ASN A 38 -11.72 -7.41 8.55
C ASN A 38 -12.27 -8.54 7.66
N ASP A 39 -11.62 -8.84 6.54
CA ASP A 39 -12.03 -9.90 5.60
C ASP A 39 -11.30 -11.22 5.86
N ARG A 40 -10.41 -11.29 6.86
CA ARG A 40 -9.79 -12.56 7.23
C ARG A 40 -10.88 -13.53 7.67
N GLU A 41 -10.72 -14.78 7.27
CA GLU A 41 -11.51 -15.86 7.85
C GLU A 41 -11.29 -15.81 9.35
N GLU A 42 -12.39 -15.73 10.09
CA GLU A 42 -12.36 -15.63 11.54
C GLU A 42 -11.69 -16.89 12.09
N THR A 43 -10.47 -16.76 12.62
CA THR A 43 -9.67 -17.91 13.10
C THR A 43 -10.23 -18.51 14.38
N LEU A 44 -11.18 -17.83 15.01
CA LEU A 44 -11.92 -18.31 16.17
C LEU A 44 -13.38 -18.41 15.77
N PRO A 45 -14.03 -19.59 15.85
CA PRO A 45 -15.44 -19.70 15.56
C PRO A 45 -16.21 -18.97 16.67
N ARG A 46 -16.69 -17.75 16.41
CA ARG A 46 -17.64 -17.10 17.33
C ARG A 46 -18.98 -17.86 17.39
N SER A 47 -19.29 -18.62 16.34
CA SER A 47 -20.42 -19.55 16.24
C SER A 47 -20.30 -20.35 14.93
N ASN A 48 -20.79 -21.59 14.88
CA ASN A 48 -20.98 -22.35 13.62
C ASN A 48 -22.09 -21.76 12.72
N LYS A 49 -22.45 -20.50 12.91
CA LYS A 49 -23.54 -19.83 12.19
C LYS A 49 -22.93 -18.98 11.08
N SER A 50 -23.26 -19.35 9.84
CA SER A 50 -22.97 -18.55 8.65
C SER A 50 -23.53 -17.14 8.83
N ALA A 51 -22.79 -16.12 8.36
CA ALA A 51 -23.27 -14.74 8.38
C ALA A 51 -24.62 -14.66 7.68
N HIS A 52 -25.62 -14.08 8.37
CA HIS A 52 -26.94 -13.88 7.79
C HIS A 52 -26.81 -12.95 6.58
N LYS A 53 -27.00 -13.50 5.38
CA LYS A 53 -27.11 -12.73 4.14
C LYS A 53 -28.55 -12.24 4.06
N MET A 54 -28.75 -10.93 4.19
CA MET A 54 -30.03 -10.32 3.87
C MET A 54 -30.27 -10.46 2.38
N GLU A 55 -31.42 -11.01 1.99
CA GLU A 55 -31.82 -11.01 0.59
C GLU A 55 -32.10 -9.57 0.14
N PRO A 56 -31.68 -9.15 -1.07
CA PRO A 56 -32.00 -7.84 -1.59
C PRO A 56 -33.52 -7.68 -1.66
N ILE A 57 -34.06 -6.67 -0.99
CA ILE A 57 -35.46 -6.29 -1.16
C ILE A 57 -35.59 -5.68 -2.55
N GLU A 58 -36.28 -6.36 -3.46
CA GLU A 58 -36.63 -5.80 -4.77
C GLU A 58 -37.54 -4.60 -4.56
N LYS A 59 -36.98 -3.38 -4.70
CA LYS A 59 -37.70 -2.12 -4.53
C LYS A 59 -38.70 -1.81 -5.67
N ASN A 60 -38.99 -2.76 -6.55
CA ASN A 60 -39.84 -2.50 -7.70
C ASN A 60 -40.65 -3.74 -8.08
N LYS A 61 -41.72 -3.99 -7.33
CA LYS A 61 -42.84 -4.81 -7.77
C LYS A 61 -44.04 -3.86 -7.93
N PRO A 62 -44.75 -3.88 -9.08
CA PRO A 62 -45.71 -2.84 -9.48
C PRO A 62 -46.84 -2.61 -8.48
#